data_AF-A0A7K3ZM98-F1
#
_entry.id   AF-A0A7K3ZM98-F1
#
_cell.length_a   1.000
_cell.length_b   1.000
_cell.length_c   1.000
_cell.angle_alpha   90.00
_cell.angle_beta   90.00
_cell.angle_gamma   90.00
#
_symmetry.space_group_name_H-M   'P 1'
#
loop_
_entity.id
_entity.type
_entity.pdbx_description
1 polymer ?
#
loop_
_entity_poly.entity_id
_entity_poly.type
_entity_poly.pdbx_seq_one_letter_code
_entity_poly.pdbx_strand_id
1 'polypeptide(L)'
;MTEYSLHQEIKTYYSIPGDKFEEPLNNYIIDILRGQMAIEIQTKNFSAIKDKLKTLTKTHQVRLVYPLPENRIITCTAKDNTVLYKRKSPRKGVLHDVFRELVMVPGIIGSSNFSMEVLFVDEEEVRCADGKGSWRRRGVSIKERRLLGVNRRILFESKNDFLMLLPDSLSRDFTNSELAQQAKIPLRVARQITYCYRKSGLLSVAGKRGRAFIFRKNG
;
A
#
# COMPACT_ATOMS: atom_id res chain seq x y z
N MET A 1 19.95 18.24 -9.25
CA MET A 1 18.53 18.36 -9.60
C MET A 1 17.76 17.42 -8.71
N THR A 2 16.96 17.94 -7.79
CA THR A 2 15.97 17.16 -7.05
C THR A 2 14.84 16.84 -8.03
N GLU A 3 15.02 15.79 -8.82
CA GLU A 3 13.95 15.25 -9.67
C GLU A 3 12.74 14.94 -8.79
N TYR A 4 11.56 15.43 -9.20
CA TYR A 4 10.30 15.27 -8.47
C TYR A 4 9.98 13.80 -8.30
N SER A 5 10.27 13.26 -7.11
CA SER A 5 9.89 11.90 -6.78
C SER A 5 8.39 11.86 -6.46
N LEU A 6 7.70 10.79 -6.85
CA LEU A 6 6.32 10.51 -6.48
C LEU A 6 6.05 10.74 -4.98
N HIS A 7 7.03 10.46 -4.12
CA HIS A 7 6.90 10.71 -2.67
C HIS A 7 6.71 12.20 -2.38
N GLN A 8 7.56 13.05 -2.94
CA GLN A 8 7.48 14.49 -2.76
C GLN A 8 6.21 15.08 -3.37
N GLU A 9 5.79 14.62 -4.55
CA GLU A 9 4.57 15.10 -5.20
C GLU A 9 3.32 14.71 -4.41
N ILE A 10 3.27 13.49 -3.86
CA ILE A 10 2.19 13.07 -2.97
C ILE A 10 2.22 13.86 -1.66
N LYS A 11 3.42 14.15 -1.12
CA LYS A 11 3.59 14.97 0.08
C LYS A 11 3.01 16.36 -0.13
N THR A 12 3.38 17.02 -1.22
CA THR A 12 2.81 18.32 -1.59
C THR A 12 1.30 18.24 -1.80
N TYR A 13 0.79 17.25 -2.54
CA TYR A 13 -0.65 17.07 -2.74
C TYR A 13 -1.43 16.87 -1.43
N TYR A 14 -0.87 16.11 -0.48
CA TYR A 14 -1.55 15.73 0.75
C TYR A 14 -1.47 16.80 1.85
N SER A 15 -0.61 17.79 1.66
CA SER A 15 -0.33 18.87 2.62
C SER A 15 -1.50 19.84 2.76
N ILE A 16 -1.69 20.37 3.97
CA ILE A 16 -2.62 21.48 4.25
C ILE A 16 -1.90 22.59 5.05
N PRO A 17 -2.44 23.83 5.10
CA PRO A 17 -1.88 24.87 5.94
C PRO A 17 -1.75 24.45 7.40
N GLY A 18 -0.59 24.69 8.01
CA GLY A 18 -0.29 24.32 9.39
C GLY A 18 0.40 22.97 9.56
N ASP A 19 0.51 22.17 8.49
CA ASP A 19 1.35 20.98 8.48
C ASP A 19 2.83 21.36 8.68
N LYS A 20 3.54 20.56 9.49
CA LYS A 20 4.99 20.62 9.60
C LYS A 20 5.62 19.46 8.81
N PHE A 21 6.78 19.68 8.23
CA PHE A 21 7.43 18.74 7.32
C PHE A 21 8.78 18.30 7.85
N GLU A 22 9.08 17.01 7.68
CA GLU A 22 10.40 16.46 8.04
C GLU A 22 10.75 16.68 9.52
N GLU A 23 9.73 16.65 10.36
CA GLU A 23 9.88 16.87 11.79
C GLU A 23 10.46 15.64 12.48
N PRO A 24 11.45 15.81 13.37
CA PRO A 24 11.93 14.72 14.21
C PRO A 24 10.85 14.32 15.22
N LEU A 25 10.53 13.03 15.27
CA LEU A 25 9.65 12.43 16.26
C LEU A 25 10.27 11.14 16.79
N ASN A 26 10.71 11.16 18.04
CA ASN A 26 11.59 10.14 18.62
C ASN A 26 12.87 9.99 17.75
N ASN A 27 13.13 8.77 17.25
CA ASN A 27 14.30 8.44 16.44
C ASN A 27 14.00 8.46 14.92
N TYR A 28 12.89 9.08 14.49
CA TYR A 28 12.48 9.09 13.10
C TYR A 28 12.17 10.51 12.61
N ILE A 29 12.31 10.73 11.31
CA ILE A 29 11.89 11.95 10.62
C ILE A 29 10.52 11.67 9.99
N ILE A 30 9.49 12.44 10.35
CA ILE A 30 8.12 12.25 9.87
C ILE A 30 7.90 13.07 8.60
N ASP A 31 7.23 12.49 7.60
CA ASP A 31 6.98 13.21 6.35
C ASP A 31 6.11 14.45 6.60
N ILE A 32 4.96 14.26 7.25
CA ILE A 32 4.03 15.33 7.62
C ILE A 32 3.58 15.14 9.07
N LEU A 33 3.77 16.15 9.90
CA LEU A 33 3.19 16.21 11.24
C LEU A 33 2.00 17.19 11.22
N ARG A 34 0.79 16.64 11.39
CA ARG A 34 -0.47 17.38 11.40
C ARG A 34 -1.06 17.39 12.80
N GLY A 35 -0.81 18.47 13.55
CA GLY A 35 -1.10 18.49 14.98
C GLY A 35 -0.30 17.41 15.71
N GLN A 36 -0.98 16.41 16.29
CA GLN A 36 -0.36 15.25 16.94
C GLN A 36 -0.28 14.00 16.05
N MET A 37 -0.84 14.05 14.84
CA MET A 37 -0.86 12.92 13.92
C MET A 37 0.40 12.89 13.06
N ALA A 38 1.13 11.78 13.11
CA ALA A 38 2.24 11.50 12.22
C ALA A 38 1.73 10.87 10.92
N ILE A 39 1.95 11.52 9.79
CA ILE A 39 1.56 11.03 8.47
C ILE A 39 2.83 10.60 7.73
N GLU A 40 2.82 9.36 7.24
CA GLU A 40 3.91 8.73 6.51
C GLU A 40 3.48 8.39 5.09
N ILE A 41 4.20 8.87 4.10
CA ILE A 41 3.93 8.58 2.69
C ILE A 41 4.88 7.48 2.25
N GLN A 42 4.33 6.34 1.87
CA GLN A 42 5.16 5.19 1.50
C GLN A 42 4.97 4.81 0.04
N THR A 43 5.97 5.12 -0.79
CA THR A 43 5.95 4.78 -2.24
C THR A 43 6.71 3.49 -2.57
N LYS A 44 7.42 2.93 -1.58
CA LYS A 44 8.20 1.68 -1.65
C LYS A 44 7.52 0.58 -0.82
N ASN A 45 8.18 -0.57 -0.67
CA ASN A 45 7.65 -1.68 0.11
C ASN A 45 7.45 -1.33 1.60
N PHE A 46 6.49 -1.97 2.28
CA PHE A 46 6.23 -1.66 3.69
C PHE A 46 7.29 -2.20 4.65
N SER A 47 8.14 -3.13 4.21
CA SER A 47 9.28 -3.57 5.03
C SER A 47 10.23 -2.44 5.38
N ALA A 48 10.40 -1.45 4.50
CA ALA A 48 11.30 -0.31 4.73
C ALA A 48 10.84 0.60 5.88
N ILE A 49 9.55 0.62 6.19
CA ILE A 49 8.97 1.50 7.23
C ILE A 49 8.39 0.72 8.41
N LYS A 50 8.54 -0.61 8.42
CA LYS A 50 7.94 -1.50 9.41
C LYS A 50 8.24 -1.13 10.85
N ASP A 51 9.51 -0.91 11.18
CA ASP A 51 9.93 -0.66 12.55
C ASP A 51 9.56 0.75 13.00
N LYS A 52 9.58 1.71 12.06
CA LYS A 52 9.08 3.07 12.25
C LYS A 52 7.59 3.05 12.59
N LEU A 53 6.75 2.42 11.77
CA LEU A 53 5.31 2.30 12.02
C LEU A 53 5.04 1.66 13.38
N LYS A 54 5.65 0.49 13.65
CA LYS A 54 5.48 -0.23 14.92
C LYS A 54 5.86 0.59 16.15
N THR A 55 6.90 1.42 16.04
CA THR A 55 7.37 2.23 17.17
C THR A 55 6.46 3.42 17.39
N LEU A 56 6.13 4.15 16.32
CA LEU A 56 5.30 5.35 16.41
C LEU A 56 3.88 5.04 16.86
N THR A 57 3.26 3.96 16.37
CA THR A 57 1.89 3.59 16.76
C THR A 57 1.72 3.23 18.24
N LYS A 58 2.81 3.03 18.99
CA LYS A 58 2.71 2.81 20.44
C LYS A 58 2.30 4.06 21.20
N THR A 59 2.64 5.24 20.69
CA THR A 59 2.52 6.51 21.43
C THR A 59 1.83 7.62 20.63
N HIS A 60 1.73 7.49 19.31
CA HIS A 60 1.19 8.52 18.42
C HIS A 60 0.18 7.93 17.46
N GLN A 61 -0.80 8.75 17.05
CA GLN A 61 -1.63 8.45 15.89
C GLN A 61 -0.77 8.49 14.63
N VAL A 62 -0.81 7.43 13.84
CA VAL A 62 -0.06 7.29 12.61
C VAL A 62 -1.01 7.06 11.45
N ARG A 63 -0.84 7.82 10.38
CA ARG A 63 -1.51 7.59 9.10
C ARG A 63 -0.51 7.20 8.03
N LEU A 64 -0.66 5.99 7.50
CA LEU A 64 0.10 5.56 6.34
C LEU A 64 -0.65 5.94 5.06
N VAL A 65 -0.10 6.87 4.30
CA VAL A 65 -0.58 7.23 2.96
C VAL A 65 0.14 6.37 1.93
N TYR A 66 -0.63 5.60 1.17
CA TYR A 66 -0.12 4.67 0.17
C TYR A 66 -0.68 4.99 -1.22
N PRO A 67 0.14 5.51 -2.16
CA PRO A 67 -0.28 5.66 -3.54
C PRO A 67 -0.34 4.29 -4.23
N LEU A 68 -1.54 3.91 -4.64
CA LEU A 68 -1.87 2.72 -5.41
C LEU A 68 -2.13 3.12 -6.88
N PRO A 69 -1.27 2.72 -7.82
CA PRO A 69 -1.40 3.13 -9.22
C PRO A 69 -2.63 2.53 -9.89
N GLU A 70 -3.62 3.36 -10.21
CA GLU A 70 -4.83 2.97 -10.94
C GLU A 70 -4.54 2.88 -12.43
N ASN A 71 -3.96 3.94 -12.99
CA ASN A 71 -3.38 3.94 -14.32
C ASN A 71 -1.88 4.23 -14.24
N ARG A 72 -1.10 3.57 -15.08
CA ARG A 72 0.35 3.81 -15.19
C ARG A 72 0.74 3.99 -16.64
N ILE A 73 1.43 5.07 -16.94
CA ILE A 73 2.17 5.23 -18.19
C ILE A 73 3.62 4.80 -17.95
N ILE A 74 4.20 4.08 -18.89
CA ILE A 74 5.61 3.69 -18.88
C ILE A 74 6.30 4.42 -20.01
N THR A 75 7.27 5.26 -19.67
CA THR A 75 8.13 5.97 -20.61
C THR A 75 9.53 5.38 -20.49
N CYS A 76 10.06 4.81 -21.57
CA CYS A 76 11.42 4.28 -21.58
C CYS A 76 12.32 5.19 -22.41
N THR A 77 13.46 5.55 -21.85
CA THR A 77 14.49 6.36 -22.50
C THR A 77 15.75 5.55 -22.76
N ALA A 78 16.55 6.00 -23.72
CA ALA A 78 17.94 5.62 -23.86
C ALA A 78 18.81 6.35 -22.81
N LYS A 79 20.12 6.06 -22.80
CA LYS A 79 21.06 6.64 -21.82
C LYS A 79 21.23 8.16 -21.97
N ASP A 80 20.97 8.70 -23.16
CA ASP A 80 21.02 10.11 -23.52
C ASP A 80 19.68 10.85 -23.27
N ASN A 81 18.73 10.20 -22.58
CA ASN A 81 17.37 10.67 -22.32
C ASN A 81 16.44 10.73 -23.55
N THR A 82 16.86 10.22 -24.72
CA THR A 82 15.98 10.09 -25.88
C THR A 82 14.85 9.10 -25.58
N VAL A 83 13.59 9.51 -25.77
CA VAL A 83 12.42 8.64 -25.54
C VAL A 83 12.37 7.54 -26.60
N LEU A 84 12.49 6.29 -26.17
CA LEU A 84 12.40 5.10 -27.03
C LEU A 84 10.95 4.69 -27.27
N TYR A 85 10.14 4.68 -26.20
CA TYR A 85 8.70 4.43 -26.29
C TYR A 85 7.96 4.99 -25.10
N LYS A 86 6.66 5.24 -25.29
CA LYS A 86 5.70 5.60 -24.24
C LYS A 86 4.44 4.77 -24.42
N ARG A 87 4.00 4.07 -23.37
CA ARG A 87 2.82 3.20 -23.43
C ARG A 87 2.05 3.16 -22.13
N LYS A 88 0.75 2.87 -22.20
CA LYS A 88 -0.03 2.52 -21.00
C LYS A 88 0.36 1.11 -20.51
N SER A 89 0.41 0.95 -19.19
CA SER A 89 0.50 -0.35 -18.53
C SER A 89 -0.86 -1.05 -18.61
N PRO A 90 -0.92 -2.35 -18.97
CA PRO A 90 -2.17 -3.09 -18.96
C PRO A 90 -2.67 -3.39 -17.54
N ARG A 91 -1.78 -3.36 -16.54
CA ARG A 91 -2.14 -3.60 -15.15
C ARG A 91 -2.77 -2.36 -14.54
N LYS A 92 -3.97 -2.55 -14.00
CA LYS A 92 -4.64 -1.58 -13.11
C LYS A 92 -4.48 -2.01 -11.66
N GLY A 93 -4.23 -1.05 -10.77
CA GLY A 93 -4.26 -1.29 -9.33
C GLY A 93 -5.70 -1.51 -8.87
N VAL A 94 -5.90 -2.52 -8.04
CA VAL A 94 -7.17 -2.77 -7.34
C VAL A 94 -6.93 -2.70 -5.85
N LEU A 95 -7.94 -2.34 -5.07
CA LEU A 95 -7.77 -2.09 -3.65
C LEU A 95 -7.11 -3.25 -2.90
N HIS A 96 -7.45 -4.50 -3.24
CA HIS A 96 -6.82 -5.69 -2.63
C HIS A 96 -5.31 -5.81 -2.88
N ASP A 97 -4.72 -5.08 -3.83
CA ASP A 97 -3.28 -5.10 -4.05
C ASP A 97 -2.48 -4.53 -2.86
N VAL A 98 -3.11 -3.74 -1.96
CA VAL A 98 -2.46 -3.27 -0.72
C VAL A 98 -2.01 -4.43 0.19
N PHE A 99 -2.66 -5.59 0.12
CA PHE A 99 -2.27 -6.78 0.87
C PHE A 99 -0.93 -7.36 0.44
N ARG A 100 -0.40 -6.98 -0.73
CA ARG A 100 0.97 -7.33 -1.11
C ARG A 100 2.01 -6.66 -0.23
N GLU A 101 1.69 -5.48 0.31
CA GLU A 101 2.55 -4.73 1.21
C GLU A 101 2.20 -4.97 2.67
N LEU A 102 0.90 -5.02 3.02
CA LEU A 102 0.47 -5.26 4.41
C LEU A 102 0.94 -6.59 4.99
N VAL A 103 1.22 -7.60 4.16
CA VAL A 103 1.81 -8.87 4.65
C VAL A 103 3.20 -8.71 5.29
N MET A 104 3.90 -7.60 5.01
CA MET A 104 5.18 -7.28 5.64
C MET A 104 5.00 -6.75 7.06
N VAL A 105 3.85 -6.14 7.34
CA VAL A 105 3.52 -5.42 8.58
C VAL A 105 2.13 -5.77 9.13
N PRO A 106 1.68 -7.04 9.11
CA PRO A 106 0.25 -7.37 9.23
C PRO A 106 -0.35 -7.00 10.58
N GLY A 107 0.45 -7.03 11.66
CA GLY A 107 0.00 -6.65 13.00
C GLY A 107 -0.27 -5.16 13.16
N ILE A 108 0.22 -4.29 12.26
CA ILE A 108 0.00 -2.83 12.36
C ILE A 108 -1.49 -2.48 12.25
N ILE A 109 -2.23 -3.23 11.45
CA ILE A 109 -3.68 -3.09 11.27
C ILE A 109 -4.40 -3.21 12.62
N GLY A 110 -3.87 -4.00 13.56
CA GLY A 110 -4.51 -4.19 14.86
C GLY A 110 -4.27 -3.06 15.87
N SER A 111 -3.42 -2.08 15.56
CA SER A 111 -3.14 -0.95 16.44
C SER A 111 -4.29 0.06 16.41
N SER A 112 -4.74 0.51 17.59
CA SER A 112 -5.75 1.57 17.73
C SER A 112 -5.29 2.94 17.22
N ASN A 113 -3.98 3.14 17.13
CA ASN A 113 -3.37 4.38 16.67
C ASN A 113 -2.99 4.33 15.19
N PHE A 114 -3.35 3.28 14.46
CA PHE A 114 -3.01 3.14 13.05
C PHE A 114 -4.22 3.39 12.16
N SER A 115 -4.03 4.28 11.19
CA SER A 115 -4.93 4.46 10.06
C SER A 115 -4.15 4.36 8.75
N MET A 116 -4.83 4.00 7.67
CA MET A 116 -4.23 3.90 6.34
C MET A 116 -5.12 4.60 5.34
N GLU A 117 -4.51 5.39 4.46
CA GLU A 117 -5.22 5.99 3.34
C GLU A 117 -4.60 5.55 2.02
N VAL A 118 -5.41 4.96 1.16
CA VAL A 118 -5.01 4.52 -0.18
C VAL A 118 -5.41 5.60 -1.17
N LEU A 119 -4.42 6.17 -1.84
CA LEU A 119 -4.63 7.12 -2.93
C LEU A 119 -4.58 6.35 -4.25
N PHE A 120 -5.69 6.28 -4.99
CA PHE A 120 -5.65 5.77 -6.36
C PHE A 120 -5.07 6.86 -7.25
N VAL A 121 -3.91 6.58 -7.85
CA VAL A 121 -3.15 7.58 -8.60
C VAL A 121 -2.96 7.19 -10.04
N ASP A 122 -2.95 8.19 -10.91
CA ASP A 122 -2.37 8.09 -12.23
C ASP A 122 -0.89 8.46 -12.12
N GLU A 123 -0.01 7.62 -12.64
CA GLU A 123 1.43 7.85 -12.54
C GLU A 123 2.18 7.57 -13.86
N GLU A 124 3.32 8.23 -14.04
CA GLU A 124 4.32 7.89 -15.05
C GLU A 124 5.50 7.20 -14.39
N GLU A 125 5.86 6.00 -14.85
CA GLU A 125 7.09 5.32 -14.47
C GLU A 125 8.13 5.52 -15.58
N VAL A 126 9.14 6.34 -15.30
CA VAL A 126 10.24 6.62 -16.23
C VAL A 126 11.32 5.58 -16.06
N ARG A 127 11.74 4.99 -17.17
CA ARG A 127 12.69 3.90 -17.25
C ARG A 127 13.85 4.25 -18.16
N CYS A 128 15.01 3.65 -17.92
CA CYS A 128 16.18 3.81 -18.78
C CYS A 128 16.72 2.46 -19.22
N ALA A 129 16.97 2.31 -20.53
CA ALA A 129 17.60 1.14 -21.12
C ALA A 129 19.13 1.16 -20.90
N ASP A 130 19.56 1.14 -19.64
CA ASP A 130 20.98 1.28 -19.27
C ASP A 130 21.70 -0.05 -18.99
N GLY A 131 20.98 -1.17 -18.98
CA GLY A 131 21.52 -2.49 -18.64
C GLY A 131 21.67 -2.74 -17.13
N LYS A 132 21.26 -1.79 -16.27
CA LYS A 132 21.43 -1.84 -14.80
C LYS A 132 20.16 -2.25 -14.06
N GLY A 133 19.07 -2.47 -14.80
CA GLY A 133 17.79 -2.91 -14.26
C GLY A 133 17.74 -4.40 -13.88
N SER A 134 16.59 -4.82 -13.36
CA SER A 134 16.39 -6.22 -13.00
C SER A 134 16.28 -7.13 -14.23
N TRP A 135 16.63 -8.41 -14.06
CA TRP A 135 16.44 -9.43 -15.11
C TRP A 135 15.00 -9.50 -15.63
N ARG A 136 14.00 -9.35 -14.75
CA ARG A 136 12.57 -9.29 -15.14
C ARG A 136 12.24 -8.13 -16.07
N ARG A 137 13.02 -7.04 -16.02
CA ARG A 137 12.92 -5.89 -16.92
C ARG A 137 14.00 -5.88 -18.00
N ARG A 138 14.69 -7.01 -18.22
CA ARG A 138 15.75 -7.18 -19.23
C ARG A 138 16.83 -6.09 -19.14
N GLY A 139 17.25 -5.75 -17.93
CA GLY A 139 18.27 -4.72 -17.70
C GLY A 139 17.77 -3.27 -17.77
N VAL A 140 16.46 -3.03 -17.95
CA VAL A 140 15.87 -1.68 -17.92
C VAL A 140 15.65 -1.21 -16.47
N SER A 141 16.33 -0.13 -16.09
CA SER A 141 16.22 0.48 -14.76
C SER A 141 14.98 1.37 -14.66
N ILE A 142 14.43 1.51 -13.45
CA ILE A 142 13.41 2.52 -13.14
C ILE A 142 14.17 3.71 -12.58
N LYS A 143 14.06 4.87 -13.22
CA LYS A 143 14.73 6.09 -12.78
C LYS A 143 13.89 6.81 -11.74
N GLU A 144 12.62 7.01 -12.06
CA GLU A 144 11.70 7.78 -11.24
C GLU A 144 10.25 7.35 -11.49
N ARG A 145 9.38 7.79 -10.59
CA ARG A 145 7.92 7.75 -10.74
C ARG A 145 7.41 9.15 -10.50
N ARG A 146 6.46 9.59 -11.32
CA ARG A 146 5.82 10.90 -11.27
C ARG A 146 4.31 10.76 -11.13
N LEU A 147 3.71 11.61 -10.33
CA LEU A 147 2.28 11.75 -10.11
C LEU A 147 1.68 12.53 -11.28
N LEU A 148 0.71 11.93 -11.96
CA LEU A 148 -0.08 12.60 -12.99
C LEU A 148 -1.42 13.09 -12.43
N GLY A 149 -1.93 12.43 -11.39
CA GLY A 149 -3.15 12.84 -10.71
C GLY A 149 -3.56 11.87 -9.60
N VAL A 150 -4.44 12.33 -8.71
CA VAL A 150 -5.09 11.50 -7.69
C VAL A 150 -6.57 11.38 -8.06
N ASN A 151 -7.02 10.17 -8.37
CA ASN A 151 -8.36 9.91 -8.88
C ASN A 151 -9.38 9.77 -7.76
N ARG A 152 -9.02 9.05 -6.69
CA ARG A 152 -9.87 8.82 -5.52
C ARG A 152 -9.06 8.40 -4.30
N ARG A 153 -9.72 8.45 -3.14
CA ARG A 153 -9.13 8.18 -1.82
C ARG A 153 -9.99 7.18 -1.07
N ILE A 154 -9.36 6.22 -0.40
CA ILE A 154 -10.03 5.28 0.49
C ILE A 154 -9.31 5.31 1.84
N LEU A 155 -10.02 5.77 2.87
CA LEU A 155 -9.52 5.87 4.22
C LEU A 155 -10.00 4.68 5.05
N PHE A 156 -9.05 4.03 5.71
CA PHE A 156 -9.27 3.08 6.80
C PHE A 156 -8.83 3.80 8.09
N GLU A 157 -9.78 4.39 8.80
CA GLU A 157 -9.55 5.05 10.08
C GLU A 157 -9.26 4.05 11.18
N SER A 158 -9.92 2.89 11.14
CA SER A 158 -9.83 1.84 12.14
C SER A 158 -9.52 0.48 11.53
N LYS A 159 -9.12 -0.47 12.39
CA LYS A 159 -8.94 -1.87 11.99
C LYS A 159 -10.21 -2.48 11.37
N ASN A 160 -11.39 -2.09 11.86
CA ASN A 160 -12.66 -2.67 11.42
C ASN A 160 -13.04 -2.23 10.01
N ASP A 161 -12.57 -1.05 9.58
CA ASP A 161 -12.81 -0.53 8.23
C ASP A 161 -12.22 -1.47 7.18
N PHE A 162 -11.11 -2.16 7.49
CA PHE A 162 -10.54 -3.16 6.59
C PHE A 162 -11.54 -4.30 6.30
N LEU A 163 -12.52 -4.58 7.16
CA LEU A 163 -13.52 -5.61 6.89
C LEU A 163 -14.41 -5.29 5.69
N MET A 164 -14.48 -4.03 5.23
CA MET A 164 -15.16 -3.66 3.97
C MET A 164 -14.58 -4.36 2.73
N LEU A 165 -13.36 -4.90 2.86
CA LEU A 165 -12.69 -5.68 1.81
C LEU A 165 -13.11 -7.14 1.79
N LEU A 166 -13.97 -7.57 2.70
CA LEU A 166 -14.62 -8.87 2.64
C LEU A 166 -15.99 -8.68 1.97
N PRO A 167 -16.40 -9.56 1.04
CA PRO A 167 -17.74 -9.50 0.48
C PRO A 167 -18.81 -9.64 1.57
N ASP A 168 -19.91 -8.91 1.45
CA ASP A 168 -21.06 -9.05 2.36
C ASP A 168 -21.73 -10.42 2.24
N SER A 169 -21.63 -11.04 1.06
CA SER A 169 -22.11 -12.41 0.81
C SER A 169 -21.28 -13.50 1.51
N LEU A 170 -20.14 -13.13 2.11
CA LEU A 170 -19.23 -14.08 2.71
C LEU A 170 -19.83 -14.62 4.00
N SER A 171 -19.97 -15.94 4.05
CA SER A 171 -20.47 -16.67 5.20
C SER A 171 -19.69 -16.31 6.47
N ARG A 172 -20.34 -16.43 7.63
CA ARG A 172 -19.70 -16.20 8.94
C ARG A 172 -18.39 -16.98 9.10
N ASP A 173 -18.42 -18.22 8.63
CA ASP A 173 -17.29 -19.16 8.58
C ASP A 173 -16.92 -19.43 7.13
N PHE A 174 -15.67 -19.16 6.76
CA PHE A 174 -15.22 -19.28 5.38
C PHE A 174 -13.77 -19.75 5.27
N THR A 175 -13.45 -20.36 4.15
CA THR A 175 -12.10 -20.75 3.76
C THR A 175 -11.50 -19.71 2.81
N ASN A 176 -10.19 -19.77 2.60
CA ASN A 176 -9.52 -18.96 1.58
C ASN A 176 -10.10 -19.16 0.16
N SER A 177 -10.61 -20.36 -0.13
CA SER A 177 -11.18 -20.66 -1.45
C SER A 177 -12.52 -19.95 -1.65
N GLU A 178 -13.39 -19.99 -0.63
CA GLU A 178 -14.67 -19.30 -0.66
C GLU A 178 -14.48 -17.77 -0.73
N LEU A 179 -13.54 -17.21 0.05
CA LEU A 179 -13.19 -15.80 -0.07
C LEU A 179 -12.70 -15.44 -1.48
N ALA A 180 -11.78 -16.24 -2.05
CA ALA A 180 -11.24 -16.00 -3.38
C ALA A 180 -12.34 -15.99 -4.45
N GLN A 181 -13.26 -16.96 -4.40
CA GLN A 181 -14.36 -17.09 -5.34
C GLN A 181 -15.33 -15.92 -5.22
N GLN A 182 -15.80 -15.60 -4.00
CA GLN A 182 -16.81 -14.56 -3.80
C GLN A 182 -16.27 -13.15 -4.06
N ALA A 183 -15.05 -12.86 -3.63
CA ALA A 183 -14.40 -11.56 -3.90
C ALA A 183 -13.84 -11.46 -5.33
N LYS A 184 -13.91 -12.54 -6.13
CA LYS A 184 -13.34 -12.63 -7.48
C LYS A 184 -11.85 -12.23 -7.51
N ILE A 185 -11.09 -12.71 -6.54
CA ILE A 185 -9.65 -12.44 -6.39
C ILE A 185 -8.84 -13.73 -6.51
N PRO A 186 -7.55 -13.65 -6.91
CA PRO A 186 -6.67 -14.80 -6.88
C PRO A 186 -6.54 -15.39 -5.47
N LEU A 187 -6.47 -16.72 -5.35
CA LEU A 187 -6.31 -17.42 -4.07
C LEU A 187 -5.11 -16.92 -3.25
N ARG A 188 -4.04 -16.50 -3.94
CA ARG A 188 -2.89 -15.86 -3.29
C ARG A 188 -3.30 -14.62 -2.51
N VAL A 189 -4.13 -13.75 -3.07
CA VAL A 189 -4.60 -12.51 -2.43
C VAL A 189 -5.50 -12.84 -1.26
N ALA A 190 -6.43 -13.79 -1.41
CA ALA A 190 -7.27 -14.26 -0.30
C ALA A 190 -6.43 -14.75 0.90
N ARG A 191 -5.35 -15.49 0.65
CA ARG A 191 -4.39 -15.92 1.69
C ARG A 191 -3.66 -14.75 2.36
N GLN A 192 -3.33 -13.71 1.61
CA GLN A 192 -2.71 -12.50 2.16
C GLN A 192 -3.68 -11.75 3.07
N ILE A 193 -4.94 -11.59 2.64
CA ILE A 193 -6.01 -10.98 3.42
C ILE A 193 -6.21 -11.74 4.73
N THR A 194 -6.46 -13.05 4.66
CA THR A 194 -6.71 -13.86 5.87
C THR A 194 -5.49 -13.91 6.80
N TYR A 195 -4.27 -13.92 6.25
CA TYR A 195 -3.06 -13.80 7.04
C TYR A 195 -2.96 -12.47 7.78
N CYS A 196 -3.16 -11.34 7.08
CA CYS A 196 -3.15 -10.01 7.68
C CYS A 196 -4.20 -9.90 8.78
N TYR A 197 -5.44 -10.31 8.50
CA TYR A 197 -6.55 -10.17 9.43
C TYR A 197 -6.43 -11.08 10.65
N ARG A 198 -5.86 -12.27 10.50
CA ARG A 198 -5.55 -13.11 11.66
C ARG A 198 -4.48 -12.49 12.54
N LYS A 199 -3.45 -11.88 11.94
CA LYS A 199 -2.36 -11.23 12.68
C LYS A 199 -2.76 -9.89 13.29
N SER A 200 -3.82 -9.25 12.79
CA SER A 200 -4.39 -8.02 13.35
C SER A 200 -5.55 -8.26 14.33
N GLY A 201 -5.96 -9.52 14.53
CA GLY A 201 -7.06 -9.87 15.41
C GLY A 201 -8.46 -9.60 14.83
N LEU A 202 -8.58 -9.40 13.51
CA LEU A 202 -9.87 -9.28 12.81
C LEU A 202 -10.49 -10.65 12.50
N LEU A 203 -9.66 -11.70 12.34
CA LEU A 203 -10.11 -13.07 12.12
C LEU A 203 -9.50 -14.03 13.14
N SER A 204 -10.25 -15.08 13.47
CA SER A 204 -9.77 -16.26 14.20
C SER A 204 -9.90 -17.51 13.34
N VAL A 205 -9.19 -18.58 13.73
CA VAL A 205 -9.34 -19.90 13.10
C VAL A 205 -10.41 -20.67 13.87
N ALA A 206 -11.55 -20.93 13.25
CA ALA A 206 -12.70 -21.64 13.84
C ALA A 206 -12.61 -23.17 13.67
N GLY A 207 -11.68 -23.65 12.85
CA GLY A 207 -11.49 -25.08 12.62
C GLY A 207 -10.80 -25.38 11.29
N LYS A 208 -11.02 -26.58 10.78
CA LYS A 208 -10.53 -27.03 9.46
C LYS A 208 -11.63 -27.75 8.67
N ARG A 209 -11.64 -27.55 7.35
CA ARG A 209 -12.37 -28.37 6.38
C ARG A 209 -11.33 -29.07 5.50
N GLY A 210 -11.10 -30.36 5.75
CA GLY A 210 -9.96 -31.08 5.20
C GLY A 210 -8.64 -30.40 5.58
N ARG A 211 -7.85 -29.97 4.58
CA ARG A 211 -6.57 -29.25 4.79
C ARG A 211 -6.74 -27.73 4.92
N ALA A 212 -7.93 -27.19 4.66
CA ALA A 212 -8.17 -25.75 4.68
C ALA A 212 -8.55 -25.27 6.09
N PHE A 213 -7.98 -24.15 6.53
CA PHE A 213 -8.49 -23.45 7.70
C PHE A 213 -9.85 -22.81 7.41
N ILE A 214 -10.72 -22.86 8.41
CA ILE A 214 -11.96 -22.10 8.46
C ILE A 214 -11.68 -20.85 9.30
N PHE A 215 -11.94 -19.68 8.72
CA PHE A 215 -11.79 -18.38 9.36
C PHE A 215 -13.15 -17.84 9.79
N ARG A 216 -13.16 -17.10 10.89
CA ARG A 216 -14.34 -16.42 11.44
C ARG A 216 -13.99 -14.97 11.77
N LYS A 217 -14.89 -14.03 11.47
CA LYS A 217 -14.80 -12.63 11.90
C LYS A 217 -14.87 -12.57 13.43
N ASN A 218 -13.92 -11.87 14.03
CA ASN A 218 -14.00 -11.54 15.45
C ASN A 218 -15.04 -10.41 15.63
N GLY A 219 -15.88 -10.53 16.66
CA GLY A 219 -16.85 -9.49 17.03
C GLY A 219 -16.18 -8.29 17.67
#